data_AF-A0A2W7QIX0-F1
#
_entry.id   AF-A0A2W7QIX0-F1
#
_cell.length_a   1.000
_cell.length_b   1.000
_cell.length_c   1.000
_cell.angle_alpha   90.00
_cell.angle_beta   90.00
_cell.angle_gamma   90.00
#
_symmetry.space_group_name_H-M   'P 1'
#
loop_
_entity.id
_entity.type
_entity.pdbx_description
1 polymer ?
#
loop_
_entity_poly.entity_id
_entity_poly.type
_entity_poly.pdbx_seq_one_letter_code
_entity_poly.pdbx_strand_id
1 'polypeptide(L)'
;MPIHLPAPKLRAPVAKHAASGCGLALACGLWLSGCTWTPEAAETAAAPASVAVPVAPLEREQIDVTPPPDDVTAYFIALENRRLSDGMLRTERMPRDVPFSARDLEDIFVQIALYEEYSFVGNRIIERATPTVLRRWQDPVRLSLEFGAAVPASVQRSDRSFVAGYVNRLGRLTGHPMSLVDRSANFHVLVVTEAERQALAPRLSQLVPGIDSVTLDLVRDLPLSVSCLVLAFSRSGTDIYTDAIAIIRAELPDLSRRACYYEELAQGMGLPNDSPRARPSLFNDTSEFAVLTALDENMLRTLYDPRLRPGMAEREARPIIRRIAAELMGGES
;
A
#
# COMPACT_ATOMS: atom_id res chain seq x y z
N MET A 1 50.10 29.69 -50.04
CA MET A 1 50.36 28.61 -49.06
C MET A 1 49.05 27.88 -48.80
N PRO A 2 49.08 26.55 -48.73
CA PRO A 2 48.14 25.67 -49.44
C PRO A 2 47.34 24.84 -48.40
N ILE A 3 46.42 23.90 -48.65
CA ILE A 3 46.41 22.75 -49.56
C ILE A 3 44.97 22.17 -49.64
N HIS A 4 44.53 21.93 -50.88
CA HIS A 4 43.71 20.84 -51.46
C HIS A 4 42.32 20.39 -50.93
N LEU A 5 41.30 20.87 -51.67
CA LEU A 5 40.19 20.14 -52.35
C LEU A 5 40.58 18.75 -52.92
N PRO A 6 39.66 17.78 -53.22
CA PRO A 6 38.42 18.06 -53.98
C PRO A 6 37.19 17.13 -53.79
N ALA A 7 36.05 17.55 -54.37
CA ALA A 7 34.91 16.70 -54.78
C ALA A 7 34.99 16.44 -56.31
N PRO A 8 33.98 15.93 -57.05
CA PRO A 8 32.83 15.03 -56.81
C PRO A 8 32.75 13.89 -57.88
N LYS A 9 31.64 13.11 -57.95
CA LYS A 9 30.81 12.93 -59.18
C LYS A 9 29.66 11.91 -59.04
N LEU A 10 28.44 12.37 -59.32
CA LEU A 10 27.31 11.55 -59.78
C LEU A 10 27.45 11.25 -61.29
N ARG A 11 27.01 10.06 -61.73
CA ARG A 11 26.49 9.80 -63.08
C ARG A 11 25.34 8.79 -63.03
N ALA A 12 24.28 9.07 -63.78
CA ALA A 12 23.11 8.24 -64.02
C ALA A 12 23.27 7.42 -65.36
N PRO A 13 22.22 6.79 -65.92
CA PRO A 13 22.09 5.35 -66.14
C PRO A 13 22.37 4.90 -67.58
N VAL A 14 22.45 3.58 -67.83
CA VAL A 14 22.36 2.99 -69.18
C VAL A 14 21.50 1.72 -69.13
N ALA A 15 20.39 1.76 -69.85
CA ALA A 15 19.61 0.60 -70.27
C ALA A 15 19.90 0.30 -71.75
N LYS A 16 20.07 -0.98 -72.10
CA LYS A 16 19.97 -1.58 -73.47
C LYS A 16 19.52 -3.04 -73.28
N HIS A 17 18.26 -3.39 -73.54
CA HIS A 17 17.70 -3.89 -74.82
C HIS A 17 18.22 -5.27 -75.28
N ALA A 18 17.45 -6.31 -74.90
CA ALA A 18 16.65 -7.22 -75.75
C ALA A 18 17.27 -8.08 -76.88
N ALA A 19 16.57 -9.22 -77.07
CA ALA A 19 16.59 -10.23 -78.16
C ALA A 19 17.50 -11.44 -77.88
N SER A 20 17.13 -12.72 -78.02
CA SER A 20 15.99 -13.50 -78.58
C SER A 20 16.03 -14.87 -77.83
N GLY A 21 15.07 -15.78 -77.77
CA GLY A 21 13.90 -16.15 -78.56
C GLY A 21 13.61 -17.66 -78.29
N CYS A 22 12.33 -17.97 -78.05
CA CYS A 22 11.59 -19.25 -78.09
C CYS A 22 12.28 -20.65 -78.18
N GLY A 23 11.75 -21.60 -77.40
CA GLY A 23 11.63 -23.00 -77.84
C GLY A 23 11.38 -24.08 -76.76
N LEU A 24 10.10 -24.35 -76.45
CA LEU A 24 9.47 -25.59 -75.92
C LEU A 24 10.28 -26.57 -75.02
N ALA A 25 9.76 -26.89 -73.83
CA ALA A 25 8.84 -28.04 -73.61
C ALA A 25 8.63 -28.42 -72.13
N LEU A 26 7.40 -28.91 -71.85
CA LEU A 26 7.00 -29.94 -70.87
C LEU A 26 6.85 -29.61 -69.37
N ALA A 27 5.59 -29.31 -69.04
CA ALA A 27 4.76 -29.72 -67.91
C ALA A 27 5.32 -30.69 -66.85
N CYS A 28 5.17 -30.35 -65.56
CA CYS A 28 4.19 -30.93 -64.60
C CYS A 28 4.54 -30.57 -63.14
N GLY A 29 3.52 -30.21 -62.35
CA GLY A 29 3.47 -30.58 -60.92
C GLY A 29 3.79 -29.53 -59.84
N LEU A 30 2.84 -28.62 -59.59
CA LEU A 30 2.12 -28.45 -58.31
C LEU A 30 2.85 -28.17 -56.95
N TRP A 31 2.37 -27.08 -56.33
CA TRP A 31 2.36 -26.68 -54.90
C TRP A 31 3.65 -26.14 -54.25
N LEU A 32 3.74 -24.81 -54.14
CA LEU A 32 4.19 -24.16 -52.90
C LEU A 32 3.41 -22.86 -52.65
N SER A 33 2.72 -22.86 -51.51
CA SER A 33 1.86 -21.81 -50.96
C SER A 33 2.66 -20.56 -50.62
N GLY A 34 2.19 -19.39 -51.05
CA GLY A 34 2.72 -18.10 -50.62
C GLY A 34 2.17 -17.73 -49.24
N CYS A 35 3.05 -17.54 -48.26
CA CYS A 35 2.71 -16.85 -47.02
C CYS A 35 2.97 -15.35 -47.20
N THR A 36 1.90 -14.56 -47.22
CA THR A 36 1.94 -13.11 -47.06
C THR A 36 2.24 -12.79 -45.60
N TRP A 37 3.35 -12.08 -45.36
CA TRP A 37 3.72 -11.58 -44.04
C TRP A 37 3.03 -10.24 -43.79
N THR A 38 2.04 -10.24 -42.91
CA THR A 38 1.47 -9.03 -42.30
C THR A 38 2.09 -8.86 -40.91
N PRO A 39 2.70 -7.71 -40.57
CA PRO A 39 3.16 -7.47 -39.21
C PRO A 39 1.93 -7.14 -38.34
N GLU A 40 1.65 -8.02 -37.39
CA GLU A 40 0.68 -7.80 -36.31
C GLU A 40 1.09 -6.54 -35.54
N ALA A 41 0.15 -5.62 -35.36
CA ALA A 41 0.35 -4.45 -34.52
C ALA A 41 0.63 -4.91 -33.08
N ALA A 42 1.67 -4.34 -32.46
CA ALA A 42 2.02 -4.61 -31.08
C ALA A 42 0.83 -4.30 -30.17
N GLU A 43 0.21 -5.37 -29.64
CA GLU A 43 -0.76 -5.31 -28.58
C GLU A 43 -0.08 -4.63 -27.38
N THR A 44 -0.63 -3.50 -26.95
CA THR A 44 -0.19 -2.77 -25.77
C THR A 44 -0.12 -3.72 -24.58
N ALA A 45 1.08 -3.94 -24.05
CA ALA A 45 1.31 -4.72 -22.85
C ALA A 45 0.39 -4.21 -21.73
N ALA A 46 -0.51 -5.07 -21.25
CA ALA A 46 -1.27 -4.82 -20.04
C ALA A 46 -0.30 -4.49 -18.90
N ALA A 47 -0.62 -3.45 -18.13
CA ALA A 47 0.14 -3.12 -16.93
C ALA A 47 0.21 -4.36 -16.01
N PRO A 48 1.36 -4.66 -15.40
CA PRO A 48 1.49 -5.83 -14.52
C PRO A 48 0.45 -5.74 -13.40
N ALA A 49 -0.17 -6.89 -13.08
CA ALA A 49 -1.16 -6.99 -12.02
C ALA A 49 -0.60 -6.44 -10.70
N SER A 50 -1.34 -5.52 -10.09
CA SER A 50 -1.09 -5.05 -8.73
C SER A 50 -1.72 -6.05 -7.76
N VAL A 51 -0.93 -6.70 -6.91
CA VAL A 51 -1.49 -7.51 -5.83
C VAL A 51 -1.67 -6.56 -4.65
N ALA A 52 -2.92 -6.22 -4.35
CA ALA A 52 -3.26 -5.58 -3.10
C ALA A 52 -3.06 -6.59 -1.98
N VAL A 53 -2.34 -6.22 -0.92
CA VAL A 53 -2.48 -6.90 0.37
C VAL A 53 -3.47 -6.04 1.15
N PRO A 54 -4.70 -6.51 1.44
CA PRO A 54 -5.60 -5.82 2.35
C PRO A 54 -4.92 -5.77 3.71
N VAL A 55 -4.94 -4.59 4.31
CA VAL A 55 -4.35 -4.28 5.59
C VAL A 55 -5.46 -3.68 6.46
N ALA A 56 -5.60 -4.18 7.70
CA ALA A 56 -6.63 -3.88 8.72
C ALA A 56 -7.92 -4.75 8.71
N PRO A 57 -8.56 -4.97 9.90
CA PRO A 57 -9.51 -6.04 10.15
C PRO A 57 -10.89 -5.70 9.59
N LEU A 58 -11.53 -6.68 8.92
CA LEU A 58 -12.95 -6.61 8.57
C LEU A 58 -13.85 -6.78 9.80
N GLU A 59 -13.32 -7.29 10.91
CA GLU A 59 -14.08 -7.58 12.13
C GLU A 59 -13.44 -6.90 13.36
N ARG A 60 -13.50 -5.57 13.42
CA ARG A 60 -13.31 -4.87 14.71
C ARG A 60 -14.45 -5.30 15.62
N GLU A 61 -14.13 -5.71 16.85
CA GLU A 61 -15.09 -6.18 17.86
C GLU A 61 -16.41 -5.41 17.75
N GLN A 62 -17.47 -6.13 17.35
CA GLN A 62 -18.78 -5.54 17.06
C GLN A 62 -19.38 -5.05 18.38
N ILE A 63 -19.02 -3.82 18.76
CA ILE A 63 -19.83 -3.06 19.68
C ILE A 63 -21.13 -2.79 18.92
N ASP A 64 -22.21 -3.46 19.31
CA ASP A 64 -23.58 -3.27 18.80
C ASP A 64 -24.04 -1.83 19.07
N VAL A 65 -23.53 -0.89 18.31
CA VAL A 65 -24.06 0.47 18.19
C VAL A 65 -25.09 0.39 17.09
N THR A 66 -26.38 0.38 17.42
CA THR A 66 -27.44 0.50 16.42
C THR A 66 -27.33 1.89 15.77
N PRO A 67 -26.96 2.02 14.48
CA PRO A 67 -26.94 3.33 13.83
C PRO A 67 -28.38 3.83 13.67
N PRO A 68 -28.65 5.14 13.78
CA PRO A 68 -29.78 5.72 13.09
C PRO A 68 -29.59 5.46 11.58
N PRO A 69 -30.60 5.02 10.82
CA PRO A 69 -30.43 4.50 9.47
C PRO A 69 -29.73 5.44 8.47
N ASP A 70 -29.68 6.76 8.75
CA ASP A 70 -29.13 7.76 7.84
C ASP A 70 -28.06 8.69 8.46
N ASP A 71 -27.60 8.46 9.70
CA ASP A 71 -26.63 9.35 10.37
C ASP A 71 -25.33 8.63 10.76
N VAL A 72 -24.41 8.59 9.79
CA VAL A 72 -23.05 8.04 9.94
C VAL A 72 -22.25 8.80 11.01
N THR A 73 -22.48 10.11 11.16
CA THR A 73 -21.77 10.92 12.16
C THR A 73 -22.22 10.55 13.57
N ALA A 74 -23.53 10.44 13.79
CA ALA A 74 -24.07 9.98 15.07
C ALA A 74 -23.59 8.57 15.45
N TYR A 75 -23.49 7.66 14.47
CA TYR A 75 -22.93 6.33 14.69
C TYR A 75 -21.51 6.39 15.24
N PHE A 76 -20.60 7.11 14.58
CA PHE A 76 -19.20 7.17 15.03
C PHE A 76 -19.01 7.95 16.35
N ILE A 77 -19.85 8.95 16.62
CA ILE A 77 -19.90 9.60 17.95
C ILE A 77 -20.30 8.59 19.03
N ALA A 78 -21.34 7.80 18.80
CA ALA A 78 -21.80 6.80 19.75
C ALA A 78 -20.75 5.69 19.96
N LEU A 79 -20.07 5.27 18.89
CA LEU A 79 -18.99 4.28 18.96
C LEU A 79 -17.79 4.78 19.77
N GLU A 80 -17.33 6.02 19.53
CA GLU A 80 -16.23 6.61 20.31
C GLU A 80 -16.61 6.75 21.79
N ASN A 81 -17.81 7.27 22.08
CA ASN A 81 -18.29 7.40 23.47
C ASN A 81 -18.35 6.05 24.18
N ARG A 82 -18.77 5.00 23.48
CA ARG A 82 -18.83 3.65 24.05
C ARG A 82 -17.44 3.11 24.35
N ARG A 83 -16.51 3.22 23.39
CA ARG A 83 -15.10 2.83 23.58
C ARG A 83 -14.46 3.56 24.77
N LEU A 84 -14.67 4.87 24.88
CA LEU A 84 -14.21 5.65 26.03
C LEU A 84 -14.80 5.16 27.36
N SER A 85 -16.09 4.81 27.37
CA SER A 85 -16.75 4.28 28.58
C SER A 85 -16.23 2.91 29.02
N ASP A 86 -15.75 2.11 28.06
CA ASP A 86 -15.15 0.80 28.29
C ASP A 86 -13.65 0.89 28.63
N GLY A 87 -13.10 2.11 28.75
CA GLY A 87 -11.68 2.33 29.09
C GLY A 87 -10.71 2.20 27.91
N MET A 88 -11.23 2.20 26.68
CA MET A 88 -10.46 2.10 25.44
C MET A 88 -10.04 3.47 24.92
N LEU A 89 -9.42 3.54 23.74
CA LEU A 89 -8.89 4.76 23.13
C LEU A 89 -7.90 5.53 24.04
N ARG A 90 -7.15 4.78 24.86
CA ARG A 90 -6.11 5.29 25.73
C ARG A 90 -5.08 6.07 24.91
N THR A 91 -4.59 7.17 25.48
CA THR A 91 -3.63 8.06 24.80
C THR A 91 -2.23 8.02 25.44
N GLU A 92 -2.01 7.13 26.41
CA GLU A 92 -0.69 6.88 26.95
C GLU A 92 0.20 6.16 25.93
N ARG A 93 1.36 6.75 25.63
CA ARG A 93 2.34 6.11 24.73
C ARG A 93 3.19 5.04 25.42
N MET A 94 3.30 5.10 26.75
CA MET A 94 4.05 4.16 27.59
C MET A 94 3.21 3.88 28.85
N PRO A 95 2.13 3.08 28.72
CA PRO A 95 1.29 2.73 29.85
C PRO A 95 2.10 1.94 30.90
N ARG A 96 1.98 2.34 32.18
CA ARG A 96 2.76 1.72 33.27
C ARG A 96 2.21 0.37 33.71
N ASP A 97 0.92 0.14 33.47
CA ASP A 97 0.18 -1.08 33.78
C ASP A 97 0.41 -2.19 32.76
N VAL A 98 1.00 -1.86 31.59
CA VAL A 98 1.27 -2.82 30.51
C VAL A 98 2.71 -2.68 30.00
N PRO A 99 3.72 -3.00 30.83
CA PRO A 99 5.10 -3.02 30.35
C PRO A 99 5.30 -4.12 29.30
N PHE A 100 6.29 -3.95 28.43
CA PHE A 100 6.68 -4.96 27.44
C PHE A 100 8.19 -5.19 27.48
N SER A 101 8.61 -6.41 27.16
CA SER A 101 10.00 -6.86 27.10
C SER A 101 10.53 -6.93 25.67
N ALA A 102 11.82 -7.20 25.50
CA ALA A 102 12.42 -7.50 24.20
C ALA A 102 11.77 -8.72 23.52
N ARG A 103 11.36 -9.72 24.32
CA ARG A 103 10.68 -10.91 23.81
C ARG A 103 9.27 -10.58 23.31
N ASP A 104 8.56 -9.71 24.02
CA ASP A 104 7.23 -9.25 23.58
C ASP A 104 7.35 -8.48 22.27
N LEU A 105 8.35 -7.60 22.13
CA LEU A 105 8.65 -6.92 20.88
C LEU A 105 8.95 -7.90 19.73
N GLU A 106 9.78 -8.93 19.96
CA GLU A 106 10.05 -9.98 18.96
C GLU A 106 8.76 -10.70 18.54
N ASP A 107 8.01 -11.23 19.51
CA ASP A 107 6.86 -12.08 19.25
C ASP A 107 5.70 -11.29 18.61
N ILE A 108 5.47 -10.05 19.05
CA ILE A 108 4.43 -9.18 18.48
C ILE A 108 4.86 -8.71 17.09
N PHE A 109 6.11 -8.27 16.89
CA PHE A 109 6.58 -7.88 15.56
C PHE A 109 6.39 -9.00 14.54
N VAL A 110 6.71 -10.25 14.91
CA VAL A 110 6.51 -11.40 14.02
C VAL A 110 5.03 -11.55 13.63
N GLN A 111 4.11 -11.43 14.58
CA GLN A 111 2.67 -11.53 14.29
C GLN A 111 2.16 -10.38 13.42
N ILE A 112 2.67 -9.18 13.64
CA ILE A 112 2.19 -7.97 12.97
C ILE A 112 2.78 -7.80 11.57
N ALA A 113 4.06 -8.17 11.39
CA ALA A 113 4.80 -7.92 10.15
C ALA A 113 4.95 -9.16 9.24
N LEU A 114 4.80 -10.37 9.77
CA LEU A 114 5.09 -11.63 9.05
C LEU A 114 3.91 -12.60 9.01
N TYR A 115 2.72 -12.14 9.39
CA TYR A 115 1.46 -12.84 9.19
C TYR A 115 0.45 -11.89 8.55
N GLU A 116 -0.48 -12.46 7.79
CA GLU A 116 -1.66 -11.78 7.25
C GLU A 116 -2.90 -12.39 7.92
N GLU A 117 -3.85 -11.55 8.33
CA GLU A 117 -5.15 -12.01 8.86
C GLU A 117 -6.04 -12.58 7.77
N TYR A 118 -5.96 -12.05 6.54
CA TYR A 118 -6.77 -12.48 5.42
C TYR A 118 -5.94 -13.02 4.26
N SER A 119 -6.45 -14.05 3.60
CA SER A 119 -5.87 -14.62 2.38
C SER A 119 -6.87 -14.56 1.24
N PHE A 120 -6.39 -14.23 0.04
CA PHE A 120 -7.19 -14.37 -1.18
C PHE A 120 -7.16 -15.83 -1.64
N VAL A 121 -8.32 -16.48 -1.62
CA VAL A 121 -8.51 -17.82 -2.20
C VAL A 121 -9.46 -17.69 -3.39
N GLY A 122 -8.87 -17.60 -4.59
CA GLY A 122 -9.62 -17.26 -5.81
C GLY A 122 -10.10 -15.81 -5.77
N ASN A 123 -11.40 -15.59 -5.92
CA ASN A 123 -12.02 -14.26 -5.89
C ASN A 123 -12.70 -13.94 -4.54
N ARG A 124 -12.19 -14.51 -3.44
CA ARG A 124 -12.74 -14.37 -2.09
C ARG A 124 -11.63 -14.09 -1.08
N ILE A 125 -11.95 -13.25 -0.11
CA ILE A 125 -11.11 -12.95 1.06
C ILE A 125 -11.54 -13.91 2.18
N ILE A 126 -10.59 -14.64 2.75
CA ILE A 126 -10.84 -15.58 3.86
C ILE A 126 -9.96 -15.20 5.03
N GLU A 127 -10.56 -15.05 6.21
CA GLU A 127 -9.85 -14.84 7.47
C GLU A 127 -9.10 -16.12 7.88
N ARG A 128 -7.77 -16.04 7.84
CA ARG A 128 -6.85 -17.06 8.29
C ARG A 128 -5.48 -16.42 8.48
N ALA A 129 -5.00 -16.42 9.71
CA ALA A 129 -3.61 -16.13 10.05
C ALA A 129 -2.67 -16.97 9.17
N THR A 130 -2.07 -16.34 8.16
CA THR A 130 -1.25 -16.99 7.14
C THR A 130 0.15 -16.40 7.19
N PRO A 131 1.21 -17.21 7.34
CA PRO A 131 2.57 -16.72 7.29
C PRO A 131 2.82 -15.99 5.96
N THR A 132 3.48 -14.85 6.05
CA THR A 132 3.89 -14.04 4.91
C THR A 132 5.38 -13.68 5.02
N VAL A 133 5.85 -12.82 4.12
CA VAL A 133 7.21 -12.31 4.10
C VAL A 133 7.24 -10.83 4.48
N LEU A 134 8.39 -10.36 4.96
CA LEU A 134 8.57 -8.96 5.31
C LEU A 134 8.38 -8.07 4.07
N ARG A 135 7.45 -7.11 4.15
CA ARG A 135 7.25 -6.10 3.10
C ARG A 135 7.38 -4.71 3.68
N ARG A 136 8.07 -3.83 2.95
CA ARG A 136 8.26 -2.42 3.31
C ARG A 136 8.67 -1.60 2.10
N TRP A 137 8.69 -0.28 2.26
CA TRP A 137 9.20 0.64 1.26
C TRP A 137 10.73 0.56 1.15
N GLN A 138 11.25 0.76 -0.07
CA GLN A 138 12.66 1.08 -0.30
C GLN A 138 12.83 2.51 -0.82
N ASP A 139 11.94 2.92 -1.73
CA ASP A 139 11.85 4.30 -2.21
C ASP A 139 11.27 5.22 -1.14
N PRO A 140 11.63 6.53 -1.14
CA PRO A 140 11.00 7.51 -0.26
C PRO A 140 9.48 7.50 -0.32
N VAL A 141 8.85 7.55 0.86
CA VAL A 141 7.39 7.71 0.98
C VAL A 141 7.03 9.18 0.80
N ARG A 142 6.29 9.47 -0.26
CA ARG A 142 5.73 10.78 -0.60
C ARG A 142 4.23 10.70 -0.41
N LEU A 143 3.77 11.27 0.69
CA LEU A 143 2.39 11.18 1.13
C LEU A 143 1.59 12.37 0.62
N SER A 144 0.44 12.13 -0.01
CA SER A 144 -0.57 13.17 -0.29
C SER A 144 -1.74 13.03 0.67
N LEU A 145 -2.29 14.16 1.14
CA LEU A 145 -3.51 14.20 1.95
C LEU A 145 -4.61 14.96 1.18
N GLU A 146 -5.61 14.22 0.74
CA GLU A 146 -6.76 14.67 -0.05
C GLU A 146 -8.04 14.54 0.77
N PHE A 147 -8.91 15.54 0.66
CA PHE A 147 -10.15 15.62 1.42
C PHE A 147 -11.33 15.67 0.46
N GLY A 148 -12.41 14.98 0.81
CA GLY A 148 -13.71 15.12 0.17
C GLY A 148 -14.23 16.56 0.23
N ALA A 149 -15.11 16.89 -0.71
CA ALA A 149 -15.72 18.22 -0.81
C ALA A 149 -16.58 18.54 0.43
N ALA A 150 -17.16 17.52 1.05
CA ALA A 150 -17.97 17.68 2.26
C ALA A 150 -17.15 17.91 3.54
N VAL A 151 -15.82 17.74 3.52
CA VAL A 151 -14.99 17.86 4.73
C VAL A 151 -14.76 19.34 5.08
N PRO A 152 -15.13 19.81 6.29
CA PRO A 152 -14.99 21.22 6.67
C PRO A 152 -13.54 21.70 6.65
N ALA A 153 -13.29 22.94 6.19
CA ALA A 153 -11.94 23.50 6.09
C ALA A 153 -11.19 23.57 7.44
N SER A 154 -11.91 23.66 8.57
CA SER A 154 -11.31 23.56 9.91
C SER A 154 -10.72 22.18 10.19
N VAL A 155 -11.45 21.11 9.84
CA VAL A 155 -10.99 19.73 9.93
C VAL A 155 -9.79 19.52 9.03
N GLN A 156 -9.86 19.97 7.77
CA GLN A 156 -8.74 19.85 6.83
C GLN A 156 -7.45 20.48 7.36
N ARG A 157 -7.53 21.67 7.97
CA ARG A 157 -6.36 22.36 8.56
C ARG A 157 -5.79 21.60 9.76
N SER A 158 -6.66 21.16 10.67
CA SER A 158 -6.27 20.38 11.85
C SER A 158 -5.55 19.09 11.44
N ASP A 159 -6.15 18.35 10.52
CA ASP A 159 -5.66 17.06 10.06
C ASP A 159 -4.36 17.20 9.26
N ARG A 160 -4.24 18.22 8.38
CA ARG A 160 -2.96 18.52 7.71
C ARG A 160 -1.83 18.78 8.70
N SER A 161 -2.08 19.58 9.75
CA SER A 161 -1.07 19.86 10.77
C SER A 161 -0.68 18.60 11.55
N PHE A 162 -1.66 17.76 11.90
CA PHE A 162 -1.41 16.51 12.61
C PHE A 162 -0.59 15.53 11.76
N VAL A 163 -1.03 15.26 10.53
CA VAL A 163 -0.37 14.34 9.60
C VAL A 163 1.04 14.82 9.27
N ALA A 164 1.24 16.13 9.07
CA ALA A 164 2.59 16.69 8.87
C ALA A 164 3.54 16.43 10.04
N GLY A 165 3.06 16.63 11.27
CA GLY A 165 3.84 16.30 12.46
C GLY A 165 4.14 14.80 12.57
N TYR A 166 3.15 13.96 12.24
CA TYR A 166 3.29 12.52 12.35
C TYR A 166 4.21 11.91 11.29
N VAL A 167 4.10 12.31 10.02
CA VAL A 167 5.01 11.87 8.94
C VAL A 167 6.47 12.22 9.26
N ASN A 168 6.72 13.43 9.78
CA ASN A 168 8.06 13.83 10.23
C ASN A 168 8.56 12.96 11.40
N ARG A 169 7.67 12.56 12.32
CA ARG A 169 8.02 11.64 13.41
C ARG A 169 8.33 10.25 12.86
N LEU A 170 7.50 9.68 11.98
CA LEU A 170 7.74 8.38 11.36
C LEU A 170 9.10 8.36 10.63
N GLY A 171 9.40 9.35 9.80
CA GLY A 171 10.68 9.40 9.10
C GLY A 171 11.91 9.47 10.03
N ARG A 172 11.80 10.17 11.17
CA ARG A 172 12.86 10.17 12.20
C ARG A 172 12.96 8.83 12.95
N LEU A 173 11.84 8.20 13.24
CA LEU A 173 11.79 6.93 13.97
C LEU A 173 12.41 5.80 13.14
N THR A 174 12.08 5.73 11.87
CA THR A 174 12.50 4.64 10.97
C THR A 174 13.82 4.92 10.27
N GLY A 175 14.25 6.19 10.21
CA GLY A 175 15.34 6.62 9.33
C GLY A 175 14.98 6.55 7.84
N HIS A 176 13.73 6.22 7.50
CA HIS A 176 13.25 6.13 6.13
C HIS A 176 12.71 7.50 5.67
N PRO A 177 13.10 8.02 4.49
CA PRO A 177 12.63 9.31 4.02
C PRO A 177 11.10 9.34 3.83
N MET A 178 10.44 10.23 4.55
CA MET A 178 9.00 10.48 4.41
C MET A 178 8.70 11.97 4.30
N SER A 179 7.77 12.35 3.43
CA SER A 179 7.40 13.75 3.22
C SER A 179 5.93 13.89 2.82
N LEU A 180 5.30 15.01 3.18
CA LEU A 180 4.03 15.39 2.55
C LEU A 180 4.31 16.14 1.25
N VAL A 181 3.56 15.80 0.20
CA VAL A 181 3.68 16.41 -1.13
C VAL A 181 2.31 16.69 -1.72
N ASP A 182 2.22 17.70 -2.58
CA ASP A 182 0.99 18.02 -3.33
C ASP A 182 0.90 17.27 -4.67
N ARG A 183 2.02 16.75 -5.16
CA ARG A 183 2.12 16.05 -6.46
C ARG A 183 3.10 14.90 -6.38
N SER A 184 2.93 13.92 -7.28
CA SER A 184 3.83 12.76 -7.40
C SER A 184 3.95 11.92 -6.12
N ALA A 185 2.88 11.88 -5.32
CA ALA A 185 2.76 10.99 -4.18
C ALA A 185 2.73 9.52 -4.61
N ASN A 186 3.21 8.64 -3.74
CA ASN A 186 3.08 7.19 -3.82
C ASN A 186 2.32 6.62 -2.61
N PHE A 187 2.03 7.42 -1.58
CA PHE A 187 1.09 7.05 -0.52
C PHE A 187 -0.03 8.09 -0.47
N HIS A 188 -1.25 7.68 -0.77
CA HIS A 188 -2.42 8.55 -0.85
C HIS A 188 -3.32 8.36 0.36
N VAL A 189 -3.52 9.42 1.16
CA VAL A 189 -4.48 9.44 2.26
C VAL A 189 -5.70 10.23 1.82
N LEU A 190 -6.86 9.56 1.79
CA LEU A 190 -8.15 10.08 1.37
C LEU A 190 -9.06 10.18 2.59
N VAL A 191 -9.46 11.41 2.94
CA VAL A 191 -10.38 11.68 4.04
C VAL A 191 -11.72 12.05 3.45
N VAL A 192 -12.67 11.12 3.49
CA VAL A 192 -13.91 11.19 2.70
C VAL A 192 -15.11 10.79 3.53
N THR A 193 -16.26 11.38 3.22
CA THR A 193 -17.53 10.91 3.78
C THR A 193 -17.90 9.53 3.24
N GLU A 194 -18.85 8.86 3.88
CA GLU A 194 -19.39 7.57 3.45
C GLU A 194 -19.91 7.62 2.01
N ALA A 195 -20.66 8.68 1.65
CA ALA A 195 -21.17 8.84 0.30
C ALA A 195 -20.04 9.07 -0.73
N GLU A 196 -19.03 9.88 -0.39
CA GLU A 196 -17.86 10.10 -1.25
C GLU A 196 -17.02 8.83 -1.41
N ARG A 197 -16.85 8.04 -0.34
CA ARG A 197 -16.15 6.73 -0.34
C ARG A 197 -16.83 5.75 -1.30
N GLN A 198 -18.16 5.66 -1.30
CA GLN A 198 -18.88 4.79 -2.23
C GLN A 198 -18.66 5.21 -3.70
N ALA A 199 -18.33 6.47 -3.96
CA ALA A 199 -18.05 7.02 -5.29
C ALA A 199 -16.55 7.09 -5.66
N LEU A 200 -15.64 6.52 -4.84
CA LEU A 200 -14.19 6.74 -4.97
C LEU A 200 -13.52 5.96 -6.12
N ALA A 201 -14.18 4.96 -6.70
CA ALA A 201 -13.56 4.04 -7.65
C ALA A 201 -12.84 4.70 -8.85
N PRO A 202 -13.39 5.74 -9.52
CA PRO A 202 -12.67 6.43 -10.58
C PRO A 202 -11.40 7.13 -10.09
N ARG A 203 -11.42 7.68 -8.87
CA ARG A 203 -10.26 8.35 -8.27
C ARG A 203 -9.17 7.33 -7.92
N LEU A 204 -9.54 6.20 -7.32
CA LEU A 204 -8.60 5.12 -6.98
C LEU A 204 -7.90 4.57 -8.23
N SER A 205 -8.64 4.40 -9.33
CA SER A 205 -8.09 3.94 -10.61
C SER A 205 -7.06 4.91 -11.22
N GLN A 206 -7.16 6.21 -10.91
CA GLN A 206 -6.17 7.21 -11.32
C GLN A 206 -4.93 7.19 -10.43
N LEU A 207 -5.12 6.99 -9.11
CA LEU A 207 -4.04 6.95 -8.14
C LEU A 207 -3.19 5.69 -8.30
N VAL A 208 -3.83 4.55 -8.48
CA VAL A 208 -3.19 3.24 -8.68
C VAL A 208 -3.70 2.63 -9.99
N PRO A 209 -3.07 2.94 -11.13
CA PRO A 209 -3.42 2.34 -12.40
C PRO A 209 -3.28 0.80 -12.35
N GLY A 210 -4.35 0.09 -12.70
CA GLY A 210 -4.39 -1.38 -12.65
C GLY A 210 -4.86 -1.97 -11.31
N ILE A 211 -5.44 -1.15 -10.42
CA ILE A 211 -6.18 -1.63 -9.25
C ILE A 211 -7.32 -2.59 -9.69
N ASP A 212 -7.43 -3.72 -9.01
CA ASP A 212 -8.38 -4.78 -9.36
C ASP A 212 -9.81 -4.48 -8.85
N SER A 213 -10.80 -5.13 -9.44
CA SER A 213 -12.20 -4.91 -9.08
C SER A 213 -12.56 -5.37 -7.67
N VAL A 214 -11.88 -6.39 -7.11
CA VAL A 214 -12.14 -6.86 -5.75
C VAL A 214 -11.75 -5.79 -4.75
N THR A 215 -10.60 -5.15 -4.96
CA THR A 215 -10.15 -4.01 -4.14
C THR A 215 -11.10 -2.81 -4.28
N LEU A 216 -11.58 -2.50 -5.49
CA LEU A 216 -12.56 -1.42 -5.70
C LEU A 216 -13.89 -1.73 -5.00
N ASP A 217 -14.37 -2.97 -5.08
CA ASP A 217 -15.59 -3.43 -4.40
C ASP A 217 -15.44 -3.39 -2.87
N LEU A 218 -14.28 -3.80 -2.33
CA LEU A 218 -13.96 -3.66 -0.90
C LEU A 218 -14.07 -2.20 -0.46
N VAL A 219 -13.49 -1.27 -1.22
CA VAL A 219 -13.55 0.16 -0.92
C VAL A 219 -14.94 0.74 -1.13
N ARG A 220 -15.79 0.19 -1.99
CA ARG A 220 -17.19 0.64 -2.18
C ARG A 220 -18.12 0.11 -1.09
N ASP A 221 -17.95 -1.15 -0.69
CA ASP A 221 -18.87 -1.87 0.19
C ASP A 221 -18.34 -1.99 1.63
N LEU A 222 -17.29 -1.23 1.98
CA LEU A 222 -16.69 -1.20 3.31
C LEU A 222 -17.75 -1.03 4.42
N PRO A 223 -17.87 -1.98 5.36
CA PRO A 223 -18.90 -1.92 6.40
C PRO A 223 -18.66 -0.73 7.34
N LEU A 224 -19.74 -0.27 7.98
CA LEU A 224 -19.70 0.89 8.87
C LEU A 224 -18.84 0.67 10.12
N SER A 225 -18.69 -0.59 10.55
CA SER A 225 -17.81 -1.01 11.65
C SER A 225 -16.33 -0.75 11.38
N VAL A 226 -15.93 -0.66 10.10
CA VAL A 226 -14.56 -0.35 9.68
C VAL A 226 -14.42 1.17 9.49
N SER A 227 -13.82 1.82 10.49
CA SER A 227 -13.59 3.27 10.55
C SER A 227 -12.60 3.78 9.50
N CYS A 228 -11.62 2.97 9.14
CA CYS A 228 -10.52 3.31 8.23
C CYS A 228 -9.91 2.01 7.66
N LEU A 229 -9.26 2.14 6.50
CA LEU A 229 -8.64 1.05 5.75
C LEU A 229 -7.37 1.57 5.07
N VAL A 230 -6.29 0.79 5.06
CA VAL A 230 -5.14 1.00 4.19
C VAL A 230 -4.91 -0.20 3.28
N LEU A 231 -4.42 0.08 2.09
CA LEU A 231 -4.08 -0.91 1.08
C LEU A 231 -2.67 -0.59 0.60
N ALA A 232 -1.75 -1.52 0.76
CA ALA A 232 -0.39 -1.41 0.24
C ALA A 232 -0.24 -2.33 -0.98
N PHE A 233 0.46 -1.82 -1.99
CA PHE A 233 0.62 -2.48 -3.27
C PHE A 233 2.10 -2.64 -3.59
N SER A 234 2.43 -3.81 -4.14
CA SER A 234 3.73 -4.07 -4.74
C SER A 234 3.56 -4.34 -6.22
N ARG A 235 4.16 -3.51 -7.07
CA ARG A 235 4.19 -3.77 -8.51
C ARG A 235 5.13 -4.95 -8.81
N SER A 236 4.79 -5.68 -9.88
CA SER A 236 5.62 -6.76 -10.45
C SER A 236 5.88 -7.95 -9.50
N GLY A 237 5.00 -8.18 -8.52
CA GLY A 237 5.10 -9.32 -7.60
C GLY A 237 6.32 -9.26 -6.67
N THR A 238 6.85 -8.07 -6.40
CA THR A 238 7.95 -7.87 -5.45
C THR A 238 7.42 -7.76 -4.01
N ASP A 239 8.31 -7.87 -3.02
CA ASP A 239 8.00 -7.62 -1.61
C ASP A 239 8.23 -6.16 -1.19
N ILE A 240 8.42 -5.28 -2.17
CA ILE A 240 8.69 -3.86 -1.98
C ILE A 240 7.43 -3.08 -2.30
N TYR A 241 6.95 -2.29 -1.35
CA TYR A 241 5.82 -1.41 -1.58
C TYR A 241 6.19 -0.31 -2.58
N THR A 242 5.29 -0.09 -3.53
CA THR A 242 5.39 0.94 -4.55
C THR A 242 4.30 1.98 -4.43
N ASP A 243 3.13 1.58 -3.94
CA ASP A 243 1.96 2.44 -3.80
C ASP A 243 1.20 2.07 -2.51
N ALA A 244 0.56 3.03 -1.87
CA ALA A 244 -0.42 2.76 -0.81
C ALA A 244 -1.58 3.76 -0.86
N ILE A 245 -2.75 3.31 -0.42
CA ILE A 245 -3.95 4.13 -0.28
C ILE A 245 -4.50 3.90 1.12
N ALA A 246 -4.64 4.96 1.90
CA ALA A 246 -5.38 4.98 3.16
C ALA A 246 -6.70 5.74 2.98
N ILE A 247 -7.77 5.20 3.51
CA ILE A 247 -9.12 5.75 3.44
C ILE A 247 -9.61 5.94 4.87
N ILE A 248 -9.95 7.19 5.21
CA ILE A 248 -10.38 7.57 6.55
C ILE A 248 -11.74 8.25 6.44
N ARG A 249 -12.71 7.76 7.21
CA ARG A 249 -14.05 8.34 7.23
C ARG A 249 -14.03 9.72 7.86
N ALA A 250 -14.56 10.71 7.14
CA ALA A 250 -14.60 12.09 7.59
C ALA A 250 -15.55 12.30 8.78
N GLU A 251 -16.53 11.42 8.95
CA GLU A 251 -17.53 11.44 10.02
C GLU A 251 -16.99 11.01 11.39
N LEU A 252 -15.77 10.48 11.45
CA LEU A 252 -15.13 10.12 12.71
C LEU A 252 -14.90 11.36 13.59
N PRO A 253 -15.17 11.27 14.91
CA PRO A 253 -14.73 12.28 15.86
C PRO A 253 -13.20 12.42 15.85
N ASP A 254 -12.70 13.55 16.36
CA ASP A 254 -11.28 13.92 16.25
C ASP A 254 -10.31 12.91 16.86
N LEU A 255 -10.67 12.25 17.98
CA LEU A 255 -9.81 11.25 18.62
C LEU A 255 -9.69 10.00 17.75
N SER A 256 -10.82 9.41 17.35
CA SER A 256 -10.85 8.24 16.47
C SER A 256 -10.24 8.51 15.09
N ARG A 257 -10.46 9.69 14.53
CA ARG A 257 -9.86 10.07 13.24
C ARG A 257 -8.33 10.17 13.34
N ARG A 258 -7.80 10.70 14.45
CA ARG A 258 -6.35 10.70 14.73
C ARG A 258 -5.80 9.31 14.99
N ALA A 259 -6.56 8.43 15.65
CA ALA A 259 -6.19 7.03 15.80
C ALA A 259 -6.02 6.34 14.43
N CYS A 260 -6.98 6.55 13.52
CA CYS A 260 -6.86 6.09 12.13
C CYS A 260 -5.61 6.64 11.44
N TYR A 261 -5.28 7.93 11.56
CA TYR A 261 -4.01 8.43 11.01
C TYR A 261 -2.79 7.73 11.61
N TYR A 262 -2.79 7.42 12.90
CA TYR A 262 -1.69 6.69 13.52
C TYR A 262 -1.56 5.28 12.93
N GLU A 263 -2.68 4.56 12.84
CA GLU A 263 -2.78 3.17 12.42
C GLU A 263 -2.42 3.05 10.94
N GLU A 264 -3.18 3.69 10.06
CA GLU A 264 -3.09 3.51 8.62
C GLU A 264 -1.72 3.89 8.05
N LEU A 265 -1.09 4.94 8.59
CA LEU A 265 0.26 5.32 8.14
C LEU A 265 1.33 4.36 8.68
N ALA A 266 1.17 3.78 9.87
CA ALA A 266 2.13 2.82 10.40
C ALA A 266 1.96 1.43 9.74
N GLN A 267 0.73 0.99 9.51
CA GLN A 267 0.46 -0.25 8.78
C GLN A 267 0.88 -0.13 7.31
N GLY A 268 0.58 1.01 6.67
CA GLY A 268 1.04 1.34 5.31
C GLY A 268 2.56 1.40 5.17
N MET A 269 3.32 1.47 6.27
CA MET A 269 4.79 1.37 6.26
C MET A 269 5.29 -0.08 6.21
N GLY A 270 4.45 -1.08 6.48
CA GLY A 270 4.80 -2.51 6.49
C GLY A 270 4.49 -3.25 7.80
N LEU A 271 3.52 -2.78 8.58
CA LEU A 271 2.99 -3.47 9.76
C LEU A 271 1.52 -3.86 9.52
N PRO A 272 1.23 -4.77 8.56
CA PRO A 272 -0.09 -4.88 7.94
C PRO A 272 -1.16 -5.60 8.77
N ASN A 273 -0.78 -6.25 9.88
CA ASN A 273 -1.68 -7.12 10.61
C ASN A 273 -1.97 -6.54 11.99
N ASP A 274 -3.10 -6.95 12.56
CA ASP A 274 -3.47 -6.66 13.94
C ASP A 274 -3.50 -7.95 14.77
N SER A 275 -3.48 -7.84 16.10
CA SER A 275 -3.52 -9.01 16.98
C SER A 275 -4.06 -8.66 18.37
N PRO A 276 -4.92 -9.51 18.97
CA PRO A 276 -5.40 -9.25 20.33
C PRO A 276 -4.26 -9.38 21.36
N ARG A 277 -3.15 -10.04 20.98
CA ARG A 277 -1.95 -10.21 21.81
C ARG A 277 -0.98 -9.02 21.70
N ALA A 278 -1.19 -8.10 20.77
CA ALA A 278 -0.34 -6.94 20.60
C ALA A 278 -0.71 -5.88 21.64
N ARG A 279 -0.40 -6.08 22.92
CA ARG A 279 -0.70 -5.12 23.99
C ARG A 279 0.63 -4.66 24.62
N PRO A 280 0.95 -3.36 24.71
CA PRO A 280 0.12 -2.18 24.41
C PRO A 280 0.35 -1.61 23.00
N SER A 281 -0.07 -2.32 21.95
CA SER A 281 0.05 -1.86 20.56
C SER A 281 -1.16 -1.02 20.16
N LEU A 282 -0.98 -0.10 19.22
CA LEU A 282 -2.09 0.45 18.43
C LEU A 282 -2.77 -0.67 17.61
N PHE A 283 -1.99 -1.64 17.13
CA PHE A 283 -2.45 -2.83 16.39
C PHE A 283 -3.11 -3.89 17.28
N ASN A 284 -3.70 -3.47 18.40
CA ASN A 284 -4.50 -4.34 19.24
C ASN A 284 -5.95 -4.30 18.73
N ASP A 285 -6.49 -5.45 18.34
CA ASP A 285 -7.83 -5.57 17.72
C ASP A 285 -8.98 -4.96 18.53
N THR A 286 -8.77 -4.71 19.82
CA THR A 286 -9.78 -4.13 20.71
C THR A 286 -9.85 -2.59 20.65
N SER A 287 -8.93 -1.91 19.95
CA SER A 287 -8.79 -0.45 19.95
C SER A 287 -8.49 0.15 21.34
N GLU A 288 -7.76 -0.57 22.19
CA GLU A 288 -7.39 -0.10 23.54
C GLU A 288 -6.60 1.20 23.50
N PHE A 289 -5.70 1.38 22.52
CA PHE A 289 -4.86 2.57 22.38
C PHE A 289 -5.22 3.36 21.12
N ALA A 290 -5.29 4.69 21.23
CA ALA A 290 -5.61 5.61 20.12
C ALA A 290 -4.37 6.38 19.61
N VAL A 291 -3.17 5.97 20.01
CA VAL A 291 -1.90 6.64 19.70
C VAL A 291 -0.82 5.61 19.36
N LEU A 292 0.17 6.03 18.57
CA LEU A 292 1.38 5.23 18.36
C LEU A 292 2.19 5.12 19.67
N THR A 293 2.17 3.93 20.27
CA THR A 293 2.83 3.61 21.54
C THR A 293 4.33 3.34 21.36
N ALA A 294 5.07 3.21 22.45
CA ALA A 294 6.49 2.87 22.39
C ALA A 294 6.76 1.48 21.81
N LEU A 295 5.83 0.54 21.98
CA LEU A 295 5.91 -0.78 21.36
C LEU A 295 5.83 -0.62 19.83
N ASP A 296 4.86 0.15 19.33
CA ASP A 296 4.68 0.40 17.89
C ASP A 296 5.89 1.11 17.28
N GLU A 297 6.45 2.09 17.99
CA GLU A 297 7.67 2.77 17.53
C GLU A 297 8.85 1.81 17.43
N ASN A 298 9.00 0.88 18.38
CA ASN A 298 10.05 -0.12 18.34
C ASN A 298 9.81 -1.15 17.23
N MET A 299 8.56 -1.48 16.92
CA MET A 299 8.23 -2.28 15.74
C MET A 299 8.61 -1.56 14.45
N LEU A 300 8.30 -0.26 14.31
CA LEU A 300 8.71 0.53 13.15
C LEU A 300 10.24 0.65 13.01
N ARG A 301 10.96 0.85 14.13
CA ARG A 301 12.44 0.82 14.14
C ARG A 301 12.97 -0.53 13.69
N THR A 302 12.38 -1.62 14.19
CA THR A 302 12.74 -2.99 13.80
C THR A 302 12.47 -3.21 12.32
N LEU A 303 11.30 -2.83 11.82
CA LEU A 303 10.89 -2.99 10.44
C LEU A 303 11.86 -2.34 9.46
N TYR A 304 12.43 -1.18 9.80
CA TYR A 304 13.35 -0.42 8.95
C TYR A 304 14.83 -0.61 9.31
N ASP A 305 15.15 -1.51 10.25
CA ASP A 305 16.54 -1.86 10.53
C ASP A 305 17.22 -2.42 9.25
N PRO A 306 18.45 -1.97 8.93
CA PRO A 306 19.15 -2.37 7.70
C PRO A 306 19.48 -3.86 7.63
N ARG A 307 19.46 -4.58 8.77
CA ARG A 307 19.66 -6.03 8.80
C ARG A 307 18.48 -6.80 8.23
N LEU A 308 17.27 -6.23 8.27
CA LEU A 308 16.09 -6.80 7.64
C LEU A 308 15.96 -6.34 6.19
N ARG A 309 15.47 -7.23 5.33
CA ARG A 309 15.27 -6.98 3.89
C ARG A 309 13.88 -7.45 3.47
N PRO A 310 13.22 -6.77 2.53
CA PRO A 310 12.00 -7.26 1.91
C PRO A 310 12.15 -8.70 1.40
N GLY A 311 11.12 -9.52 1.57
CA GLY A 311 11.08 -10.93 1.16
C GLY A 311 11.61 -11.92 2.20
N MET A 312 12.15 -11.45 3.33
CA MET A 312 12.53 -12.36 4.43
C MET A 312 11.29 -13.00 5.06
N ALA A 313 11.23 -14.33 5.05
CA ALA A 313 10.24 -15.09 5.82
C ALA A 313 10.62 -15.16 7.32
N GLU A 314 9.68 -15.52 8.18
CA GLU A 314 9.89 -15.61 9.64
C GLU A 314 11.15 -16.40 10.03
N ARG A 315 11.40 -17.56 9.42
CA ARG A 315 12.58 -18.38 9.73
C ARG A 315 13.90 -17.63 9.57
N GLU A 316 13.99 -16.72 8.60
CA GLU A 316 15.16 -15.89 8.35
C GLU A 316 15.16 -14.62 9.21
N ALA A 317 14.01 -13.94 9.29
CA ALA A 317 13.89 -12.66 9.96
C ALA A 317 13.94 -12.78 11.50
N ARG A 318 13.31 -13.80 12.10
CA ARG A 318 13.10 -13.89 13.56
C ARG A 318 14.40 -13.85 14.38
N PRO A 319 15.49 -14.56 14.02
CA PRO A 319 16.76 -14.43 14.74
C PRO A 319 17.37 -13.01 14.67
N ILE A 320 17.16 -12.29 13.57
CA ILE A 320 17.63 -10.91 13.39
C ILE A 320 16.77 -9.96 14.24
N ILE A 321 15.43 -10.12 14.17
CA ILE A 321 14.45 -9.38 14.97
C ILE A 321 14.76 -9.51 16.46
N ARG A 322 15.06 -10.72 16.95
CA ARG A 322 15.45 -10.95 18.35
C ARG A 322 16.63 -10.09 18.78
N ARG A 323 17.67 -10.02 17.94
CA ARG A 323 18.87 -9.22 18.24
C ARG A 323 18.54 -7.73 18.24
N ILE A 324 17.79 -7.25 17.25
CA ILE A 324 17.31 -5.86 17.19
C ILE A 324 16.51 -5.52 18.44
N ALA A 325 15.57 -6.39 18.84
CA ALA A 325 14.71 -6.18 19.99
C ALA A 325 15.51 -6.13 21.30
N ALA A 326 16.52 -6.98 21.47
CA ALA A 326 17.42 -6.92 22.62
C ALA A 326 18.17 -5.58 22.67
N GLU A 327 18.75 -5.14 21.55
CA GLU A 327 19.48 -3.87 21.45
C GLU A 327 18.60 -2.65 21.75
N LEU A 328 17.38 -2.60 21.17
CA LEU A 328 16.43 -1.50 21.40
C LEU A 328 15.93 -1.43 22.85
N MET A 329 15.86 -2.58 23.53
CA MET A 329 15.37 -2.68 24.90
C MET A 329 16.50 -2.66 25.95
N GLY A 330 17.75 -2.44 25.52
CA GLY A 330 18.91 -2.31 26.42
C GLY A 330 19.45 -3.64 26.97
N GLY A 331 19.17 -4.76 26.32
CA GLY A 331 19.78 -6.06 26.62
C GLY A 331 21.15 -6.20 25.94
N GLU A 332 22.16 -6.64 26.69
CA GLU A 332 23.50 -6.92 26.17
C GLU A 332 23.43 -7.95 25.02
N SER A 333 24.16 -7.67 23.93
CA SER A 333 24.23 -8.48 22.69
C SER A 333 24.96 -9.80 22.87
#